data_AF-A0A9E3RXJ1-F1
#
_entry.id   AF-A0A9E3RXJ1-F1
#
_cell.length_a   1.000
_cell.length_b   1.000
_cell.length_c   1.000
_cell.angle_alpha   90.00
_cell.angle_beta   90.00
_cell.angle_gamma   90.00
#
_symmetry.space_group_name_H-M   'P 1'
#
loop_
_entity.id
_entity.type
_entity.pdbx_description
1 polymer ?
#
loop_
_entity_poly.entity_id
_entity_poly.type
_entity_poly.pdbx_seq_one_letter_code
_entity_poly.pdbx_strand_id
1 'polypeptide(L)'
;VYFLIDYDRSSGSKEIRVFADDKLREADEARLELELRYHRLGIEREVVVLDAASEEALRKTHARYFEDIGSMAASFAQVLDARSSALPGQTNDTK
;
A
#
# COMPACT_ATOMS: atom_id res chain seq x y z
N VAL A 1 -16.84 5.64 -7.87
CA VAL A 1 -16.28 6.95 -7.42
C VAL A 1 -14.78 6.87 -7.56
N TYR A 2 -14.11 7.97 -7.86
CA TYR A 2 -12.67 7.93 -8.12
C TYR A 2 -11.86 8.42 -6.93
N PHE A 3 -10.74 7.76 -6.69
CA PHE A 3 -9.80 8.07 -5.63
C PHE A 3 -8.44 8.39 -6.25
N LEU A 4 -7.99 9.62 -6.10
CA LEU A 4 -6.63 10.04 -6.41
C LEU A 4 -5.77 9.78 -5.19
N ILE A 5 -4.82 8.86 -5.31
CA ILE A 5 -3.85 8.55 -4.27
C ILE A 5 -2.52 9.17 -4.68
N ASP A 6 -1.95 9.96 -3.78
CA ASP A 6 -0.59 10.49 -3.89
C ASP A 6 0.27 9.86 -2.79
N TYR A 7 1.17 8.97 -3.18
CA TYR A 7 1.89 8.06 -2.30
C TYR A 7 3.40 8.29 -2.37
N ASP A 8 4.02 8.51 -1.21
CA ASP A 8 5.48 8.46 -1.07
C ASP A 8 5.90 7.10 -0.55
N ARG A 9 6.57 6.37 -1.45
CA ARG A 9 7.06 5.01 -1.19
C ARG A 9 8.16 4.96 -0.14
N SER A 10 8.92 6.04 0.03
CA SER A 10 10.04 6.08 0.97
C SER A 10 9.56 6.24 2.42
N SER A 11 8.53 7.05 2.64
CA SER A 11 7.95 7.28 3.97
C SER A 11 6.72 6.41 4.25
N GLY A 12 6.10 5.83 3.23
CA GLY A 12 4.79 5.17 3.33
C GLY A 12 3.62 6.15 3.52
N SER A 13 3.86 7.46 3.43
CA SER A 13 2.79 8.47 3.57
C SER A 13 1.93 8.53 2.31
N LYS A 14 0.63 8.79 2.50
CA LYS A 14 -0.32 8.97 1.42
C LYS A 14 -1.29 10.11 1.70
N GLU A 15 -1.73 10.74 0.63
CA GLU A 15 -2.90 11.61 0.60
C GLU A 15 -3.94 11.02 -0.35
N ILE A 16 -5.22 11.16 0.00
CA ILE A 16 -6.34 10.66 -0.80
C ILE A 16 -7.28 11.82 -1.10
N ARG A 17 -7.59 12.01 -2.38
CA ARG A 17 -8.62 12.94 -2.85
C ARG A 17 -9.74 12.15 -3.52
N VAL A 18 -10.99 12.47 -3.20
CA VAL A 18 -12.17 11.75 -3.70
C VAL A 18 -12.88 12.60 -4.75
N PHE A 19 -13.27 11.96 -5.84
CA PHE A 19 -14.03 12.55 -6.94
C PHE A 19 -15.30 11.73 -7.17
N ALA A 20 -16.38 12.41 -7.57
CA ALA A 20 -17.60 11.73 -7.98
C ALA A 20 -17.36 10.85 -9.22
N ASP A 21 -18.26 9.91 -9.47
CA ASP A 21 -18.16 8.94 -10.57
C ASP A 21 -18.32 9.57 -11.97
N ASP A 22 -18.84 10.79 -12.07
CA ASP A 22 -18.88 11.59 -13.29
C ASP A 22 -17.63 12.49 -13.48
N LYS A 23 -16.66 12.42 -12.56
CA LYS A 23 -15.50 13.32 -12.49
C LYS A 23 -14.17 12.67 -12.86
N LEU A 24 -14.18 11.59 -13.64
CA LEU A 24 -12.95 10.90 -14.08
C LEU A 24 -11.94 11.87 -14.71
N ARG A 25 -12.40 12.74 -15.61
CA ARG A 25 -11.53 13.71 -16.29
C ARG A 25 -10.84 14.65 -15.31
N GLU A 26 -11.55 15.16 -14.32
CA GLU A 26 -10.99 16.05 -13.30
C GLU A 26 -9.98 15.30 -12.41
N ALA A 27 -10.24 14.03 -12.10
CA ALA A 27 -9.30 13.17 -11.37
C ALA A 27 -8.00 12.93 -12.17
N ASP A 28 -8.10 12.66 -13.47
CA ASP A 28 -6.94 12.46 -14.35
C ASP A 28 -6.14 13.74 -14.58
N GLU A 29 -6.80 14.89 -14.72
CA GLU A 29 -6.14 16.19 -14.79
C GLU A 29 -5.35 16.47 -13.50
N ALA A 30 -5.97 16.24 -12.34
CA ALA A 30 -5.31 16.40 -11.05
C ALA A 30 -4.12 15.43 -10.87
N ARG A 31 -4.22 14.19 -11.37
CA ARG A 31 -3.10 13.23 -11.40
C ARG A 31 -1.95 13.78 -12.22
N LEU A 32 -2.22 14.21 -13.45
CA LEU A 32 -1.22 14.72 -14.37
C LEU A 32 -0.50 15.97 -13.81
N GLU A 33 -1.24 16.89 -13.20
CA GLU A 33 -0.67 18.08 -12.57
C GLU A 33 0.33 17.74 -11.45
N LEU A 34 0.00 16.76 -10.60
CA LEU A 34 0.88 16.27 -9.55
C LEU A 34 2.13 15.60 -10.14
N GLU A 35 1.96 14.68 -11.09
CA GLU A 35 3.08 14.00 -11.74
C GLU A 35 4.06 14.99 -12.39
N LEU A 36 3.55 15.98 -13.13
CA LEU A 36 4.36 17.02 -13.74
C LEU A 36 5.06 17.89 -12.69
N ARG A 37 4.38 18.21 -11.59
CA ARG A 37 4.97 18.96 -10.48
C ARG A 37 6.12 18.18 -9.85
N TYR A 38 5.91 16.90 -9.53
CA TYR A 38 6.93 16.06 -8.89
C TYR A 38 8.11 15.78 -9.81
N HIS A 39 7.85 15.53 -11.09
CA HIS A 39 8.89 15.39 -12.10
C HIS A 39 9.78 16.64 -12.19
N ARG A 40 9.18 17.84 -12.19
CA ARG A 40 9.94 19.11 -12.19
C ARG A 40 10.77 19.32 -10.93
N LEU A 41 10.30 18.82 -9.78
CA LEU A 41 10.98 18.95 -8.49
C LEU A 41 11.99 17.82 -8.23
N GLY A 42 12.05 16.80 -9.09
CA GLY A 42 12.89 15.61 -8.87
C GLY A 42 12.44 14.78 -7.65
N ILE A 43 11.15 14.82 -7.31
CA ILE A 43 10.59 14.08 -6.18
C ILE A 43 9.97 12.79 -6.71
N GLU A 44 10.34 11.65 -6.13
CA GLU A 44 9.71 10.37 -6.45
C GLU A 44 8.40 10.20 -5.68
N ARG A 45 7.27 10.35 -6.38
CA ARG A 45 5.91 10.10 -5.86
C ARG A 45 5.16 9.19 -6.82
N GLU A 46 4.40 8.26 -6.26
CA GLU A 46 3.49 7.38 -7.00
C GLU A 46 2.09 8.02 -6.94
N VAL A 47 1.59 8.53 -8.06
CA VAL A 47 0.28 9.19 -8.14
C VAL A 47 -0.64 8.35 -9.01
N VAL A 48 -1.77 7.89 -8.46
CA VAL A 48 -2.70 6.97 -9.17
C VAL A 48 -4.15 7.39 -8.98
N VAL A 49 -4.99 7.11 -9.98
CA VAL A 49 -6.45 7.22 -9.88
C VAL A 49 -7.05 5.82 -9.91
N LEU A 50 -7.91 5.51 -8.93
CA LEU A 50 -8.56 4.22 -8.79
C LEU A 50 -10.07 4.39 -8.71
N ASP A 51 -10.81 3.52 -9.39
CA ASP A 51 -12.26 3.41 -9.21
C ASP A 51 -12.58 2.39 -8.13
N ALA A 52 -13.46 2.76 -7.21
CA ALA A 52 -14.06 1.83 -6.27
C ALA A 52 -15.46 2.29 -5.87
N ALA A 53 -16.24 1.35 -5.35
CA ALA A 53 -17.59 1.64 -4.83
C ALA A 53 -17.55 2.46 -3.51
N SER A 54 -16.47 2.32 -2.73
CA SER A 54 -16.26 3.02 -1.46
C SER A 54 -14.78 2.97 -1.06
N GLU A 55 -14.38 3.77 -0.06
CA GLU A 55 -13.04 3.70 0.51
C GLU A 55 -12.75 2.34 1.15
N GLU A 56 -13.75 1.69 1.76
CA GLU A 56 -13.59 0.36 2.33
C GLU A 56 -13.29 -0.68 1.24
N ALA A 57 -13.99 -0.61 0.10
CA ALA A 57 -13.72 -1.47 -1.05
C ALA A 57 -12.33 -1.21 -1.64
N LEU A 58 -11.90 0.06 -1.69
CA LEU A 58 -10.57 0.45 -2.12
C LEU A 58 -9.49 -0.14 -1.21
N ARG A 59 -9.65 -0.03 0.11
CA ARG A 59 -8.73 -0.61 1.11
C ARG A 59 -8.54 -2.11 0.96
N LYS A 60 -9.61 -2.85 0.65
CA LYS A 60 -9.58 -4.31 0.47
C LYS A 60 -8.90 -4.74 -0.83
N THR A 61 -9.03 -3.94 -1.89
CA THR A 61 -8.55 -4.30 -3.25
C THR A 61 -7.17 -3.76 -3.57
N HIS A 62 -6.76 -2.66 -2.92
CA HIS A 62 -5.51 -1.94 -3.20
C HIS A 62 -4.67 -1.78 -1.93
N ALA A 63 -4.51 -2.88 -1.19
CA ALA A 63 -3.94 -2.92 0.15
C ALA A 63 -2.53 -2.29 0.24
N ARG A 64 -1.74 -2.33 -0.84
CA ARG A 64 -0.42 -1.68 -0.96
C ARG A 64 -0.38 -0.24 -0.45
N TYR A 65 -1.42 0.56 -0.71
CA TYR A 65 -1.44 1.96 -0.27
C TYR A 65 -1.85 2.10 1.20
N PHE A 66 -2.51 1.10 1.77
CA PHE A 66 -3.13 1.18 3.09
C PHE A 66 -2.39 0.40 4.17
N GLU A 67 -1.63 -0.61 3.79
CA GLU A 67 -0.86 -1.43 4.71
C GLU A 67 0.51 -0.80 4.93
N ASP A 68 0.84 -0.56 6.20
CA ASP A 68 2.15 -0.11 6.61
C ASP A 68 3.15 -1.27 6.43
N ILE A 69 4.16 -1.07 5.58
CA ILE A 69 5.24 -2.04 5.34
C ILE A 69 5.91 -2.43 6.68
N GLY A 70 5.98 -1.51 7.65
CA GLY A 70 6.48 -1.79 8.99
C GLY A 70 5.64 -2.83 9.74
N SER A 71 4.31 -2.75 9.64
CA SER A 71 3.38 -3.71 10.25
C SER A 71 3.42 -5.10 9.58
N MET A 72 3.64 -5.17 8.27
CA MET A 72 3.82 -6.44 7.58
C MET A 72 5.13 -7.11 7.99
N ALA A 73 6.24 -6.38 7.99
CA ALA A 73 7.56 -6.93 8.37
C ALA A 73 7.55 -7.48 9.81
N ALA A 74 6.88 -6.79 10.74
CA ALA A 74 6.69 -7.27 12.10
C ALA A 74 5.83 -8.56 12.15
N SER A 75 4.78 -8.63 11.33
CA SER A 75 3.91 -9.82 11.23
C SER A 75 4.67 -11.03 10.65
N PHE A 76 5.48 -10.82 9.61
CA PHE A 76 6.35 -11.87 9.06
C PHE A 76 7.41 -12.34 10.06
N ALA A 77 8.02 -11.43 10.83
CA ALA A 77 8.98 -11.78 11.87
C ALA A 77 8.34 -12.63 12.98
N GLN A 78 7.13 -12.29 13.43
CA GLN A 78 6.38 -13.08 14.42
C GLN A 78 6.04 -14.50 13.92
N VAL A 79 5.68 -14.65 12.65
CA VAL A 79 5.42 -15.97 12.04
C VAL A 79 6.68 -16.82 11.94
N LEU A 80 7.84 -16.22 11.64
CA LEU A 80 9.12 -16.92 11.61
C LEU A 80 9.58 -17.35 13.02
N ASP A 81 9.38 -16.50 14.02
CA ASP A 81 9.74 -16.78 15.42
C ASP A 81 8.86 -17.89 16.04
N ALA A 82 7.56 -17.89 15.73
CA ALA A 82 6.63 -18.95 16.12
C ALA A 82 6.95 -20.31 15.48
N ARG A 83 7.57 -20.32 14.29
CA ARG A 83 8.03 -21.56 13.62
C ARG A 83 9.35 -22.06 14.16
N SER A 84 10.24 -21.16 14.60
CA SER A 84 11.53 -21.52 15.20
C SER A 84 11.37 -22.11 16.61
N SER A 85 10.32 -21.75 17.32
CA SER A 85 9.97 -22.27 18.66
C SER A 85 9.20 -23.59 18.65
N ALA A 86 8.77 -24.08 17.48
CA ALA A 86 7.96 -25.29 17.33
C ALA A 86 8.73 -26.58 16.95
N LEU A 87 10.05 -26.63 17.14
CA LEU A 87 10.82 -27.87 16.98
C LEU A 87 11.07 -28.55 18.34
N PRO A 88 10.24 -29.52 18.77
CA PRO A 88 10.63 -30.43 19.83
C PRO A 88 11.73 -31.36 19.32
N GLY A 89 12.72 -31.57 20.19
CA GLY A 89 14.00 -32.19 19.88
C GLY A 89 13.92 -33.55 19.21
N GLN A 90 14.86 -33.75 18.29
CA GLN A 90 15.32 -35.10 17.93
C GLN A 90 15.99 -35.72 19.17
N THR A 91 15.27 -36.61 19.84
CA THR A 91 15.79 -37.68 20.70
C THR A 91 15.02 -38.94 20.28
N ASN A 92 15.55 -40.13 20.15
CA ASN A 92 16.88 -40.71 20.35
C ASN A 92 16.90 -42.05 19.56
N ASP A 93 18.10 -42.56 19.28
CA ASP A 93 18.56 -43.97 19.23
C ASP A 93 17.51 -45.12 19.19
N THR A 94 17.70 -46.23 18.48
CA THR A 94 18.74 -47.23 18.79
C THR A 94 18.87 -48.26 17.67
N LYS A 95 20.10 -48.77 17.51
CA LYS A 95 20.49 -50.03 16.86
C LYS A 95 19.63 -51.23 17.24
#